data_AF-A0A3C1HF78-F1
#
_entry.id   AF-A0A3C1HF78-F1
#
_cell.length_a   1.000
_cell.length_b   1.000
_cell.length_c   1.000
_cell.angle_alpha   90.00
_cell.angle_beta   90.00
_cell.angle_gamma   90.00
#
_symmetry.space_group_name_H-M   'P 1'
#
loop_
_entity.id
_entity.type
_entity.pdbx_description
1 polymer ?
#
loop_
_entity_poly.entity_id
_entity_poly.type
_entity_poly.pdbx_seq_one_letter_code
_entity_poly.pdbx_strand_id
1 'polypeptide(L)'
;MNPIGAIRTVTPAEIPSMRPVSIEKAAAGPGGITEAQFEKLAAALEPSSAKAADPAAGAGAFQGFLGNMVREVQARQAAADAATAGVISRQGVPLHEAVLSSEEASVSFQLMVEVRNKLLESYQELMRMQV
;
A
#
# COMPACT_ATOMS: atom_id res chain seq x y z
N MET A 1 25.52 -41.59 -23.55
CA MET A 1 25.83 -40.87 -24.81
C MET A 1 25.14 -39.52 -24.78
N ASN A 2 25.90 -38.44 -24.87
CA ASN A 2 25.48 -37.06 -24.65
C ASN A 2 25.47 -36.30 -25.99
N PRO A 3 24.37 -35.67 -26.43
CA PRO A 3 24.31 -34.96 -27.71
C PRO A 3 24.86 -33.52 -27.61
N ILE A 4 26.16 -33.36 -27.35
CA ILE A 4 26.87 -32.06 -27.45
C ILE A 4 27.34 -31.84 -28.89
N GLY A 5 26.40 -31.66 -29.82
CA GLY A 5 26.66 -31.60 -31.26
C GLY A 5 26.28 -30.30 -31.97
N ALA A 6 26.00 -29.19 -31.25
CA ALA A 6 25.44 -27.97 -31.86
C ALA A 6 26.26 -26.68 -31.63
N ILE A 7 27.59 -26.77 -31.47
CA ILE A 7 28.44 -25.57 -31.53
C ILE A 7 28.80 -25.29 -33.00
N ARG A 8 27.94 -24.51 -33.64
CA ARG A 8 28.17 -23.88 -34.94
C ARG A 8 29.28 -22.83 -34.76
N THR A 9 30.38 -23.04 -35.47
CA THR A 9 31.51 -22.11 -35.57
C THR A 9 31.04 -20.81 -36.22
N VAL A 10 31.28 -19.68 -35.55
CA VAL A 10 31.17 -18.34 -36.12
C VAL A 10 32.42 -18.07 -36.96
N THR A 11 32.23 -17.85 -38.26
CA THR A 11 33.29 -17.40 -39.18
C THR A 11 33.34 -15.87 -39.12
N PRO A 12 34.53 -15.24 -38.98
CA PRO A 12 34.65 -13.80 -38.87
C PRO A 12 35.06 -13.18 -40.22
N ALA A 13 34.21 -12.38 -40.84
CA ALA A 13 34.63 -11.33 -41.78
C ALA A 13 33.46 -10.42 -42.16
N GLU A 14 33.81 -9.15 -42.39
CA GLU A 14 33.04 -8.04 -43.00
C GLU A 14 32.24 -7.13 -42.05
N ILE A 15 32.95 -6.11 -41.57
CA ILE A 15 32.45 -4.88 -40.95
C ILE A 15 32.25 -3.84 -42.07
N PRO A 16 31.03 -3.33 -42.33
CA PRO A 16 30.85 -2.13 -43.12
C PRO A 16 30.67 -0.88 -42.24
N SER A 17 31.65 0.02 -42.34
CA SER A 17 31.59 1.49 -42.26
C SER A 17 30.58 2.14 -41.29
N MET A 18 31.01 2.37 -40.04
CA MET A 18 30.39 3.40 -39.19
C MET A 18 30.88 4.79 -39.60
N ARG A 19 29.93 5.71 -39.72
CA ARG A 19 30.13 7.15 -40.00
C ARG A 19 31.05 7.76 -38.94
N PRO A 20 31.95 8.70 -39.26
CA PRO A 20 32.80 9.32 -38.26
C PRO A 20 31.94 10.11 -37.25
N VAL A 21 31.99 9.68 -35.98
CA VAL A 21 31.48 10.45 -34.86
C VAL A 21 32.41 11.66 -34.71
N SER A 22 31.85 12.85 -34.93
CA SER A 22 32.51 14.10 -34.56
C SER A 22 32.82 14.06 -33.06
N ILE A 23 34.10 13.94 -32.72
CA ILE A 23 34.59 14.09 -31.35
C ILE A 23 34.44 15.57 -31.01
N GLU A 24 33.34 15.92 -30.35
CA GLU A 24 33.21 17.22 -29.69
C GLU A 24 34.24 17.26 -28.55
N LYS A 25 35.30 18.02 -28.84
CA LYS A 25 36.41 18.44 -27.99
C LYS A 25 36.11 18.36 -26.49
N ALA A 26 36.61 17.29 -25.89
CA ALA A 26 36.93 17.24 -24.46
C ALA A 26 37.94 18.35 -24.14
N ALA A 27 37.47 19.43 -23.53
CA ALA A 27 38.29 20.35 -22.77
C ALA A 27 38.07 20.07 -21.29
N ALA A 28 38.75 19.03 -20.80
CA ALA A 28 38.91 18.76 -19.38
C ALA A 28 39.92 19.75 -18.80
N GLY A 29 39.43 20.75 -18.05
CA GLY A 29 40.18 21.39 -16.97
C GLY A 29 39.97 20.60 -15.67
N PRO A 30 40.95 20.57 -14.75
CA PRO A 30 40.93 19.65 -13.62
C PRO A 30 39.95 20.10 -12.54
N GLY A 31 39.13 19.16 -12.06
CA GLY A 31 38.63 19.12 -10.68
C GLY A 31 37.81 20.32 -10.20
N GLY A 32 36.54 20.37 -10.58
CA GLY A 32 35.56 21.22 -9.90
C GLY A 32 34.17 20.98 -10.46
N ILE A 33 33.22 20.61 -9.59
CA ILE A 33 31.80 20.80 -9.84
C ILE A 33 31.60 22.27 -10.26
N THR A 34 31.23 22.52 -11.52
CA THR A 34 30.89 23.87 -11.98
C THR A 34 29.74 24.45 -11.15
N GLU A 35 29.79 25.74 -10.83
CA GLU A 35 28.77 26.49 -10.05
C GLU A 35 27.32 26.16 -10.46
N ALA A 36 27.08 26.05 -11.77
CA ALA A 36 25.77 25.72 -12.35
C ALA A 36 25.29 24.28 -12.05
N GLN A 37 26.21 23.34 -11.84
CA GLN A 37 25.89 21.97 -11.41
C GLN A 37 25.61 21.91 -9.90
N PHE A 38 26.24 22.80 -9.11
CA PHE A 38 25.97 22.94 -7.69
C PHE A 38 24.60 23.59 -7.44
N GLU A 39 24.21 24.60 -8.23
CA GLU A 39 22.89 25.22 -8.18
C GLU A 39 21.77 24.23 -8.53
N LYS A 40 22.02 23.35 -9.52
CA LYS A 40 21.07 22.28 -9.90
C LYS A 40 20.96 21.17 -8.86
N LEU A 41 22.03 20.89 -8.11
CA LEU A 41 22.01 19.96 -6.98
C LEU A 41 21.34 20.58 -5.75
N ALA A 42 21.59 21.87 -5.49
CA ALA A 42 20.93 22.65 -4.43
C ALA A 42 19.42 22.77 -4.68
N ALA A 43 19.01 23.01 -5.92
CA ALA A 43 17.59 23.00 -6.31
C ALA A 43 16.92 21.62 -6.20
N ALA A 44 17.71 20.52 -6.23
CA ALA A 44 17.22 19.17 -5.99
C ALA A 44 17.17 18.79 -4.50
N LEU A 45 17.78 19.61 -3.63
CA LEU A 45 17.80 19.49 -2.17
C LEU A 45 16.84 20.47 -1.48
N GLU A 46 16.17 21.36 -2.24
CA GLU A 46 14.97 22.02 -1.76
C GLU A 46 14.04 20.93 -1.23
N PRO A 47 13.56 21.03 0.03
CA PRO A 47 12.60 20.09 0.53
C PRO A 47 11.39 20.23 -0.38
N SER A 48 11.23 19.28 -1.31
CA SER A 48 10.04 19.10 -2.11
C SER A 48 8.91 19.18 -1.13
N SER A 49 8.22 20.32 -1.13
CA SER A 49 7.14 20.59 -0.19
C SER A 49 6.21 19.41 -0.34
N ALA A 50 6.22 18.51 0.65
CA ALA A 50 5.27 17.44 0.73
C ALA A 50 3.94 18.16 0.71
N LYS A 51 3.25 18.09 -0.43
CA LYS A 51 1.94 18.68 -0.63
C LYS A 51 1.15 18.29 0.60
N ALA A 52 0.83 19.27 1.44
CA ALA A 52 0.09 19.05 2.67
C ALA A 52 -1.09 18.15 2.31
N ALA A 53 -1.13 16.94 2.90
CA ALA A 53 -2.15 15.97 2.59
C ALA A 53 -3.49 16.66 2.80
N ASP A 54 -4.31 16.71 1.75
CA ASP A 54 -5.62 17.36 1.81
C ASP A 54 -6.49 16.61 2.82
N PRO A 55 -6.85 17.21 3.97
CA PRO A 55 -7.64 16.54 4.99
C PRO A 55 -9.00 16.07 4.44
N ALA A 56 -9.52 16.70 3.38
CA ALA A 56 -10.76 16.29 2.73
C ALA A 56 -10.67 14.92 2.02
N ALA A 57 -9.50 14.55 1.49
CA ALA A 57 -9.29 13.25 0.84
C ALA A 57 -9.30 12.08 1.84
N GLY A 58 -8.88 12.32 3.09
CA GLY A 58 -8.91 11.33 4.17
C GLY A 58 -10.32 11.03 4.71
N ALA A 59 -11.22 12.02 4.71
CA ALA A 59 -12.56 11.89 5.26
C ALA A 59 -13.43 10.85 4.50
N GLY A 60 -13.29 10.76 3.17
CA GLY A 60 -14.01 9.77 2.36
C GLY A 60 -13.54 8.34 2.63
N ALA A 61 -12.23 8.12 2.72
CA ALA A 61 -11.65 6.83 3.06
C ALA A 61 -12.04 6.37 4.47
N PHE A 62 -12.10 7.32 5.41
CA PHE A 62 -12.57 7.11 6.77
C PHE A 62 -14.01 6.60 6.83
N GLN A 63 -14.94 7.31 6.18
CA GLN A 63 -16.35 6.92 6.15
C GLN A 63 -16.52 5.53 5.53
N GLY A 64 -15.79 5.23 4.45
CA GLY A 64 -15.79 3.92 3.82
C GLY A 64 -15.30 2.81 4.77
N PHE A 65 -14.18 3.03 5.46
CA PHE A 65 -13.63 2.07 6.42
C PHE A 65 -14.57 1.81 7.59
N LEU A 66 -15.11 2.86 8.22
CA LEU A 66 -16.05 2.70 9.34
C LEU A 66 -17.34 1.99 8.89
N GLY A 67 -17.87 2.34 7.72
CA GLY A 67 -19.02 1.65 7.14
C GLY A 67 -18.76 0.18 6.80
N ASN A 68 -17.52 -0.19 6.48
CA ASN A 68 -17.13 -1.59 6.29
C ASN A 68 -17.08 -2.36 7.62
N MET A 69 -16.44 -1.80 8.65
CA MET A 69 -16.41 -2.41 9.98
C MET A 69 -17.82 -2.65 10.54
N VAL A 70 -18.70 -1.66 10.44
CA VAL A 70 -20.08 -1.79 10.94
C VAL A 70 -20.80 -2.94 10.24
N ARG A 71 -20.63 -3.07 8.92
CA ARG A 71 -21.19 -4.19 8.15
C ARG A 71 -20.60 -5.54 8.57
N GLU A 72 -19.31 -5.59 8.85
CA GLU A 72 -18.65 -6.82 9.31
C GLU A 72 -19.18 -7.26 10.68
N VAL A 73 -19.27 -6.35 11.65
CA VAL A 73 -19.84 -6.64 12.97
C VAL A 73 -21.30 -7.06 12.85
N GLN A 74 -22.08 -6.38 12.00
CA GLN A 74 -23.46 -6.76 11.75
C GLN A 74 -23.58 -8.18 11.17
N ALA A 75 -22.68 -8.56 10.26
CA ALA A 75 -22.64 -9.91 9.71
C ALA A 75 -22.30 -10.95 10.80
N ARG A 76 -21.36 -10.65 11.70
CA ARG A 76 -21.02 -11.51 12.85
C ARG A 76 -22.21 -11.68 13.79
N GLN A 77 -22.93 -10.59 14.09
CA GLN A 77 -24.13 -10.63 14.92
C GLN A 77 -25.24 -11.48 14.28
N ALA A 78 -25.50 -11.29 12.98
CA ALA A 78 -26.50 -12.07 12.25
C ALA A 78 -26.15 -13.57 12.21
N ALA A 79 -24.85 -13.91 12.10
CA ALA A 79 -24.40 -15.28 12.18
C ALA A 79 -24.65 -15.90 13.58
N ALA A 80 -24.39 -15.14 14.65
CA ALA A 80 -24.68 -15.57 16.01
C ALA A 80 -26.17 -15.80 16.25
N ASP A 81 -27.02 -14.90 15.75
CA ASP A 81 -28.47 -15.01 15.86
C ASP A 81 -28.98 -16.24 15.09
N ALA A 82 -28.48 -16.46 13.87
CA ALA A 82 -28.82 -17.62 13.05
C ALA A 82 -28.39 -18.95 13.70
N ALA A 83 -27.16 -19.00 14.24
CA ALA A 83 -26.67 -20.18 14.94
C ALA A 83 -27.51 -20.48 16.19
N THR A 84 -27.85 -19.45 16.96
CA THR A 84 -28.72 -19.57 18.15
C THR A 84 -30.11 -20.07 17.76
N ALA A 85 -30.71 -19.52 16.70
CA ALA A 85 -32.01 -19.97 16.19
C ALA A 85 -31.97 -21.42 15.69
N GLY A 86 -30.87 -21.83 15.04
CA GLY A 86 -30.65 -23.20 14.57
C GLY A 86 -30.54 -24.23 15.70
N VAL A 87 -29.89 -23.85 16.81
CA VAL A 87 -29.81 -24.67 18.03
C VAL A 87 -31.19 -24.85 18.65
N ILE A 88 -31.94 -23.76 18.85
CA ILE A 88 -33.29 -23.78 19.45
C ILE A 88 -34.25 -24.61 18.59
N SER A 89 -34.16 -24.47 17.27
CA SER A 89 -35.01 -25.18 16.31
C SER A 89 -34.62 -26.65 16.11
N ARG A 90 -33.59 -27.15 16.80
CA ARG A 90 -33.01 -28.50 16.64
C ARG A 90 -32.62 -28.82 15.18
N GLN A 91 -32.23 -27.80 14.41
CA GLN A 91 -31.88 -27.92 12.99
C GLN A 91 -30.46 -28.45 12.75
N GLY A 92 -29.85 -29.08 13.75
CA GLY A 92 -28.52 -29.71 13.62
C GLY A 92 -27.33 -28.76 13.80
N VAL A 93 -27.55 -27.48 14.17
CA VAL A 93 -26.46 -26.61 14.62
C VAL A 93 -26.02 -27.07 16.02
N PRO A 94 -24.74 -27.41 16.24
CA PRO A 94 -24.27 -27.82 17.55
C PRO A 94 -24.19 -26.60 18.48
N LEU A 95 -24.58 -26.79 19.75
CA LEU A 95 -24.62 -25.73 20.76
C LEU A 95 -23.29 -24.95 20.89
N HIS A 96 -22.15 -25.66 20.76
CA HIS A 96 -20.82 -25.05 20.89
C HIS A 96 -20.53 -24.01 19.79
N GLU A 97 -21.08 -24.18 18.58
CA GLU A 97 -20.92 -23.21 17.49
C GLU A 97 -21.76 -21.97 17.73
N ALA A 98 -22.96 -22.11 18.29
CA ALA A 98 -23.80 -20.95 18.61
C ALA A 98 -23.18 -20.08 19.72
N VAL A 99 -22.66 -20.69 20.77
CA VAL A 99 -21.94 -19.95 21.81
C VAL A 99 -20.66 -19.32 21.26
N LEU A 100 -19.89 -20.05 20.43
CA LEU A 100 -18.69 -19.48 19.81
C LEU A 100 -19.02 -18.29 18.92
N SER A 101 -20.05 -18.39 18.09
CA SER A 101 -20.47 -17.30 17.22
C SER A 101 -20.96 -16.08 18.02
N SER A 102 -21.61 -16.29 19.17
CA SER A 102 -22.02 -15.21 20.08
C SER A 102 -20.82 -14.51 20.74
N GLU A 103 -19.82 -15.27 21.16
CA GLU A 103 -18.57 -14.71 21.70
C GLU A 103 -17.80 -13.93 20.63
N GLU A 104 -17.68 -14.47 19.41
CA GLU A 104 -17.06 -13.77 18.28
C GLU A 104 -17.75 -12.44 17.96
N ALA A 105 -19.09 -12.43 17.93
CA ALA A 105 -19.87 -11.22 17.70
C ALA A 105 -19.63 -10.18 18.81
N SER A 106 -19.59 -10.61 20.07
CA SER A 106 -19.37 -9.75 21.23
C SER A 106 -17.98 -9.11 21.22
N VAL A 107 -16.93 -9.90 20.97
CA VAL A 107 -15.55 -9.42 20.87
C VAL A 107 -15.37 -8.49 19.66
N SER A 108 -15.96 -8.83 18.52
CA SER A 108 -15.92 -7.99 17.31
C SER A 108 -16.58 -6.63 17.53
N PHE A 109 -17.71 -6.60 18.25
CA PHE A 109 -18.39 -5.37 18.61
C PHE A 109 -17.56 -4.50 19.55
N GLN A 110 -16.97 -5.10 20.59
CA GLN A 110 -16.07 -4.38 21.51
C GLN A 110 -14.89 -3.76 20.77
N LEU A 111 -14.25 -4.51 19.87
CA LEU A 111 -13.18 -4.00 19.03
C LEU A 111 -13.65 -2.80 18.18
N MET A 112 -14.84 -2.90 17.56
CA MET A 112 -15.40 -1.81 16.76
C MET A 112 -15.62 -0.54 17.59
N VAL A 113 -16.07 -0.66 18.84
CA VAL A 113 -16.27 0.49 19.73
C VAL A 113 -14.93 1.15 20.05
N GLU A 114 -13.90 0.38 20.39
CA GLU A 114 -12.55 0.91 20.65
C GLU A 114 -11.97 1.61 19.41
N VAL A 115 -12.09 0.98 18.24
CA VAL A 115 -11.65 1.57 16.98
C VAL A 115 -12.41 2.86 16.69
N ARG A 116 -13.74 2.88 16.84
CA ARG A 116 -14.57 4.09 16.69
C ARG A 116 -14.09 5.21 17.61
N ASN A 117 -13.83 4.91 18.88
CA ASN A 117 -13.38 5.90 19.84
C ASN A 117 -12.02 6.47 19.44
N LYS A 118 -11.05 5.60 19.09
CA LYS A 118 -9.71 6.03 18.69
C LYS A 118 -9.72 6.86 17.41
N LEU A 119 -10.59 6.49 16.48
CA LEU A 119 -10.79 7.18 15.23
C LEU A 119 -11.37 8.60 15.43
N LEU A 120 -12.37 8.75 16.30
CA LEU A 120 -12.92 10.05 16.65
C LEU A 120 -11.89 10.94 17.34
N GLU A 121 -11.07 10.37 18.22
CA GLU A 121 -9.98 11.07 18.90
C GLU A 121 -8.91 11.54 17.90
N SER A 122 -8.53 10.67 16.96
CA SER A 122 -7.55 10.99 15.91
C SER A 122 -8.06 12.10 14.97
N TYR A 123 -9.35 12.06 14.61
CA TYR A 123 -9.98 13.12 13.82
C TYR A 123 -9.96 14.48 14.54
N GLN A 124 -10.29 14.48 15.84
CA GLN A 124 -10.24 15.69 16.66
C GLN A 124 -8.82 16.25 16.79
N GLU A 125 -7.82 15.38 16.96
CA GLU A 125 -6.42 15.80 17.07
C GLU A 125 -5.89 16.43 15.77
N LEU A 126 -6.21 15.86 14.60
CA LEU A 126 -5.82 16.43 13.31
C LEU A 126 -6.38 17.83 13.11
N MET A 127 -7.64 18.07 13.51
CA MET A 127 -8.25 19.40 13.45
C MET A 127 -7.56 20.38 14.40
N ARG A 128 -7.11 19.91 15.58
CA ARG A 128 -6.40 20.73 16.58
C ARG A 128 -4.99 21.14 16.13
N MET A 129 -4.34 20.35 15.27
CA MET A 129 -3.03 20.68 14.72
C MET A 129 -3.07 21.72 13.58
N GLN A 130 -4.22 21.89 12.91
CA GLN A 130 -4.35 22.76 11.73
C GLN A 130 -4.85 24.18 12.04
N VAL A 131 -5.25 24.46 13.29
CA VAL A 131 -5.68 25.80 13.75
C VAL A 131 -4.53 26.66 14.26
#